data_AF-A0A847FS51-F1
#
_entry.id   AF-A0A847FS51-F1
#
_cell.length_a   1.000
_cell.length_b   1.000
_cell.length_c   1.000
_cell.angle_alpha   90.00
_cell.angle_beta   90.00
_cell.angle_gamma   90.00
#
_symmetry.space_group_name_H-M   'P 1'
#
loop_
_entity.id
_entity.type
_entity.pdbx_description
1 polymer ?
#
loop_
_entity_poly.entity_id
_entity_poly.type
_entity_poly.pdbx_seq_one_letter_code
_entity_poly.pdbx_strand_id
1 'polypeptide(L)'
;MDDNAWDMRYEVPGGEYGLFVARYILREEVGPPWIDPFALDVAYEDLRSVYIARPDVEKEVVGFGTRIVLGREGTGKTTLSSMWKHLLPPTTFVVRVPILELGTADREETLLAGQASLLTPELLIPCIWNAYWDDLLCNSRNRARFLPRLRQDRGWMRRLRCFYRRFPPLWPEIDGEFELMSWLRVVESDEILSPAMAPEAALCELLGLVAYAPLPAGRFSAPFIPPYRQVHLLIDGVEDLSPSGTSRLLRDLHRLYVLYRGSLDLTLFLDSGLEVQVKETDCVRQGRVTLCYLPRWQKGQLEEMLA
;
A
#
# COMPACT_ATOMS: atom_id res chain seq x y z
N MET A 1 -18.67 -14.35 -28.94
CA MET A 1 -17.74 -14.87 -29.95
C MET A 1 -17.05 -13.65 -30.51
N ASP A 2 -16.12 -13.11 -29.75
CA ASP A 2 -14.68 -13.48 -29.78
C ASP A 2 -14.08 -12.70 -30.96
N ASP A 3 -12.96 -11.99 -30.86
CA ASP A 3 -11.93 -11.95 -29.84
C ASP A 3 -10.99 -10.79 -30.21
N ASN A 4 -10.32 -10.24 -29.18
CA ASN A 4 -8.91 -9.83 -29.18
C ASN A 4 -8.38 -8.93 -30.30
N ALA A 5 -8.10 -7.65 -30.01
CA ALA A 5 -6.91 -7.14 -29.31
C ALA A 5 -5.83 -6.66 -30.29
N TRP A 6 -4.93 -5.84 -29.74
CA TRP A 6 -3.59 -5.49 -30.20
C TRP A 6 -3.37 -4.05 -30.67
N ASP A 7 -2.33 -3.50 -30.03
CA ASP A 7 -1.44 -2.44 -30.48
C ASP A 7 -1.98 -1.03 -30.54
N MET A 8 -1.97 -0.36 -29.39
CA MET A 8 -1.68 1.07 -29.37
C MET A 8 -0.72 1.39 -28.23
N ARG A 9 0.58 1.18 -28.52
CA ARG A 9 1.71 1.84 -27.84
C ARG A 9 1.52 3.35 -28.03
N TYR A 10 1.40 4.13 -26.95
CA TYR A 10 1.46 5.58 -27.08
C TYR A 10 2.35 6.23 -26.02
N GLU A 11 3.36 6.90 -26.56
CA GLU A 11 4.19 7.94 -25.97
C GLU A 11 3.32 9.17 -25.61
N VAL A 12 3.70 9.90 -24.57
CA VAL A 12 3.05 11.16 -24.12
C VAL A 12 3.90 12.36 -24.65
N PRO A 13 3.44 13.62 -24.88
CA PRO A 13 2.12 14.28 -24.63
C PRO A 13 1.55 15.15 -25.79
N GLY A 14 0.30 15.62 -25.68
CA GLY A 14 -0.03 17.01 -26.08
C GLY A 14 -1.17 17.29 -27.07
N GLY A 15 -1.83 16.31 -27.66
CA GLY A 15 -2.98 16.58 -28.56
C GLY A 15 -3.97 15.43 -28.69
N GLU A 16 -3.48 14.18 -28.68
CA GLU A 16 -4.32 13.00 -28.80
C GLU A 16 -5.01 12.61 -27.49
N TYR A 17 -4.41 12.95 -26.33
CA TYR A 17 -5.08 12.85 -25.01
C TYR A 17 -6.29 13.79 -24.93
N GLY A 18 -6.15 15.01 -25.45
CA GLY A 18 -7.26 15.95 -25.60
C GLY A 18 -8.37 15.39 -26.47
N LEU A 19 -8.01 14.71 -27.56
CA LEU A 19 -8.95 14.00 -28.43
C LEU A 19 -9.59 12.77 -27.75
N PHE A 20 -8.86 12.02 -26.93
CA PHE A 20 -9.39 10.85 -26.20
C PHE A 20 -10.42 11.27 -25.16
N VAL A 21 -10.10 12.25 -24.30
CA VAL A 21 -11.03 12.78 -23.30
C VAL A 21 -12.22 13.45 -23.99
N ALA A 22 -12.01 14.22 -25.06
CA ALA A 22 -13.12 14.81 -25.83
C ALA A 22 -14.00 13.78 -26.54
N ARG A 23 -13.44 12.64 -26.97
CA ARG A 23 -14.15 11.64 -27.78
C ARG A 23 -14.83 10.54 -26.95
N TYR A 24 -14.33 10.23 -25.77
CA TYR A 24 -14.82 9.11 -24.95
C TYR A 24 -15.35 9.53 -23.58
N ILE A 25 -14.86 10.65 -23.04
CA ILE A 25 -15.36 11.18 -21.77
C ILE A 25 -16.43 12.20 -22.08
N LEU A 26 -16.15 13.31 -22.76
CA LEU A 26 -17.11 14.41 -22.98
C LEU A 26 -18.24 14.15 -24.00
N ARG A 27 -18.26 13.00 -24.69
CA ARG A 27 -19.19 12.72 -25.80
C ARG A 27 -20.46 11.97 -25.41
N GLU A 28 -20.57 11.43 -24.20
CA GLU A 28 -21.84 10.85 -23.78
C GLU A 28 -22.87 11.97 -23.57
N GLU A 29 -23.95 11.96 -24.36
CA GLU A 29 -25.14 12.81 -24.19
C GLU A 29 -25.89 12.53 -22.86
N VAL A 30 -25.37 11.61 -22.05
CA VAL A 30 -25.89 11.26 -20.74
C VAL A 30 -25.21 12.18 -19.73
N GLY A 31 -26.02 13.01 -19.09
CA GLY A 31 -25.58 13.91 -18.03
C GLY A 31 -24.78 13.20 -16.91
N PRO A 32 -24.17 13.98 -15.99
CA PRO A 32 -23.20 13.50 -15.00
C PRO A 32 -23.60 12.16 -14.38
N PRO A 33 -22.63 11.25 -14.25
CA PRO A 33 -21.26 11.54 -13.84
C PRO A 33 -20.15 10.89 -14.68
N TRP A 34 -19.21 11.71 -15.14
CA TRP A 34 -18.06 11.34 -15.98
C TRP A 34 -17.03 10.45 -15.22
N ILE A 35 -16.51 9.43 -15.91
CA ILE A 35 -15.56 8.39 -15.42
C ILE A 35 -14.13 8.95 -15.35
N ASP A 36 -13.25 8.31 -14.55
CA ASP A 36 -11.83 8.67 -14.38
C ASP A 36 -11.11 8.67 -15.73
N PRO A 37 -10.47 9.78 -16.14
CA PRO A 37 -9.68 9.82 -17.37
C PRO A 37 -8.46 8.89 -17.37
N PHE A 38 -8.11 8.32 -16.23
CA PHE A 38 -7.02 7.35 -16.05
C PHE A 38 -7.49 5.90 -15.90
N ALA A 39 -8.69 5.55 -16.38
CA ALA A 39 -9.14 4.15 -16.46
C ALA A 39 -8.29 3.25 -17.40
N LEU A 40 -7.12 3.73 -17.84
CA LEU A 40 -6.17 3.02 -18.68
C LEU A 40 -4.93 2.65 -17.87
N ASP A 41 -4.44 1.45 -18.13
CA ASP A 41 -3.32 0.74 -17.51
C ASP A 41 -1.98 1.48 -17.73
N VAL A 42 -1.80 2.62 -17.05
CA VAL A 42 -0.57 3.42 -17.10
C VAL A 42 0.47 2.75 -16.19
N ALA A 43 1.63 2.42 -16.78
CA ALA A 43 2.78 1.88 -16.04
C ALA A 43 3.16 2.81 -14.88
N TYR A 44 3.52 2.22 -13.74
CA TYR A 44 3.81 2.95 -12.51
C TYR A 44 4.86 4.07 -12.70
N GLU A 45 5.86 3.81 -13.53
CA GLU A 45 6.98 4.69 -13.81
C GLU A 45 6.56 5.98 -14.50
N ASP A 46 5.56 5.89 -15.39
CA ASP A 46 5.05 7.00 -16.19
C ASP A 46 3.91 7.73 -15.49
N LEU A 47 3.28 7.09 -14.51
CA LEU A 47 2.12 7.63 -13.79
C LEU A 47 2.38 9.02 -13.22
N ARG A 48 3.58 9.27 -12.68
CA ARG A 48 3.91 10.60 -12.11
C ARG A 48 3.88 11.71 -13.16
N SER A 49 4.21 11.40 -14.42
CA SER A 49 4.29 12.38 -15.50
C SER A 49 2.91 12.76 -16.05
N VAL A 50 1.93 11.86 -15.90
CA VAL A 50 0.56 12.03 -16.38
C VAL A 50 -0.44 12.28 -15.25
N TYR A 51 -0.03 12.10 -13.99
CA TYR A 51 -0.90 12.28 -12.84
C TYR A 51 -1.35 13.73 -12.72
N ILE A 52 -2.67 13.90 -12.68
CA ILE A 52 -3.28 15.22 -12.49
C ILE A 52 -3.55 15.40 -11.01
N ALA A 53 -2.79 16.31 -10.42
CA ALA A 53 -2.90 16.63 -9.01
C ALA A 53 -4.28 17.20 -8.69
N ARG A 54 -4.83 16.80 -7.55
CA ARG A 54 -6.08 17.32 -6.97
C ARG A 54 -5.75 17.88 -5.59
N PRO A 55 -5.11 19.05 -5.47
CA PRO A 55 -4.48 19.49 -4.22
C PRO A 55 -5.42 19.53 -3.02
N ASP A 56 -6.67 19.93 -3.21
CA ASP A 56 -7.67 19.99 -2.13
C ASP A 56 -8.06 18.59 -1.63
N VAL A 57 -8.25 17.65 -2.56
CA VAL A 57 -8.56 16.25 -2.24
C VAL A 57 -7.34 15.57 -1.62
N GLU A 58 -6.17 15.75 -2.22
CA GLU A 58 -4.92 15.20 -1.70
C GLU A 58 -4.65 15.71 -0.29
N LYS A 59 -4.84 16.99 -0.01
CA LYS A 59 -4.63 17.55 1.33
C LYS A 59 -5.57 16.92 2.37
N GLU A 60 -6.80 16.58 1.99
CA GLU A 60 -7.78 15.95 2.87
C GLU A 60 -7.52 14.45 3.06
N VAL A 61 -7.11 13.78 1.99
CA VAL A 61 -7.00 12.32 1.91
C VAL A 61 -5.59 11.83 2.32
N VAL A 62 -4.57 12.66 2.12
CA VAL A 62 -3.15 12.39 2.42
C VAL A 62 -2.80 13.01 3.77
N GLY A 63 -3.15 12.30 4.84
CA GLY A 63 -2.74 12.61 6.21
C GLY A 63 -1.91 11.50 6.84
N PHE A 64 -1.69 11.59 8.16
CA PHE A 64 -1.27 10.45 8.99
C PHE A 64 -2.49 9.77 9.61
N GLY A 65 -2.37 8.49 9.96
CA GLY A 65 -3.42 7.74 10.65
C GLY A 65 -4.29 6.88 9.72
N THR A 66 -5.04 5.96 10.33
CA THR A 66 -5.93 5.06 9.60
C THR A 66 -7.14 5.77 9.02
N ARG A 67 -7.46 5.50 7.75
CA ARG A 67 -8.59 6.12 7.04
C ARG A 67 -9.30 5.17 6.08
N ILE A 68 -10.52 5.55 5.75
CA ILE A 68 -11.33 4.94 4.70
C ILE A 68 -11.63 6.03 3.66
N VAL A 69 -11.28 5.76 2.40
CA VAL A 69 -11.52 6.65 1.26
C VAL A 69 -12.70 6.11 0.47
N LEU A 70 -13.82 6.83 0.51
CA LEU A 70 -15.04 6.49 -0.22
C LEU A 70 -15.06 7.16 -1.59
N GLY A 71 -15.17 6.38 -2.66
CA GLY A 71 -15.31 6.91 -4.01
C GLY A 71 -16.01 5.93 -4.92
N ARG A 72 -16.91 6.42 -5.78
CA ARG A 72 -17.53 5.57 -6.81
C ARG A 72 -16.51 5.04 -7.81
N GLU A 73 -16.90 4.05 -8.59
CA GLU A 73 -16.18 3.68 -9.80
C GLU A 73 -15.90 4.92 -10.67
N GLY A 74 -14.70 4.99 -11.24
CA GLY A 74 -14.27 6.14 -12.04
C GLY A 74 -13.97 7.43 -11.25
N THR A 75 -13.74 7.35 -9.93
CA THR A 75 -13.30 8.54 -9.14
C THR A 75 -11.79 8.69 -9.02
N GLY A 76 -11.02 7.72 -9.51
CA GLY A 76 -9.55 7.71 -9.44
C GLY A 76 -8.97 7.13 -8.15
N LYS A 77 -9.69 6.23 -7.47
CA LYS A 77 -9.19 5.54 -6.26
C LYS A 77 -7.88 4.80 -6.52
N THR A 78 -7.84 3.98 -7.57
CA THR A 78 -6.66 3.17 -7.94
C THR A 78 -5.49 4.05 -8.39
N THR A 79 -5.76 5.11 -9.15
CA THR A 79 -4.78 6.12 -9.55
C THR A 79 -4.17 6.81 -8.32
N LEU A 80 -5.01 7.24 -7.38
CA LEU A 80 -4.59 7.85 -6.12
C LEU A 80 -3.80 6.88 -5.23
N SER A 81 -4.25 5.62 -5.12
CA SER A 81 -3.54 4.53 -4.46
C SER A 81 -2.12 4.34 -5.04
N SER A 82 -1.95 4.50 -6.34
CA SER A 82 -0.65 4.35 -7.01
C SER A 82 0.28 5.52 -6.74
N MET A 83 -0.27 6.74 -6.64
CA MET A 83 0.50 7.93 -6.30
C MET A 83 0.80 8.08 -4.81
N TRP A 84 0.16 7.29 -3.96
CA TRP A 84 0.20 7.46 -2.51
C TRP A 84 1.61 7.55 -1.91
N LYS A 85 2.55 6.75 -2.40
CA LYS A 85 3.95 6.77 -1.93
C LYS A 85 4.68 8.09 -2.22
N HIS A 86 4.22 8.83 -3.24
CA HIS A 86 4.76 10.14 -3.60
C HIS A 86 4.11 11.29 -2.82
N LEU A 87 2.90 11.07 -2.32
CA LEU A 87 2.13 12.06 -1.58
C LEU A 87 2.46 12.05 -0.08
N LEU A 88 2.85 10.89 0.47
CA LEU A 88 3.27 10.75 1.85
C LEU A 88 4.73 11.19 2.09
N PRO A 89 5.10 11.49 3.35
CA PRO A 89 6.48 11.74 3.70
C PRO A 89 7.40 10.60 3.24
N PRO A 90 8.62 10.89 2.77
CA PRO A 90 9.52 9.89 2.21
C PRO A 90 10.00 8.84 3.24
N THR A 91 9.72 9.05 4.52
CA THR A 91 10.00 8.09 5.60
C THR A 91 8.81 7.18 5.93
N THR A 92 7.75 7.19 5.11
CA THR A 92 6.61 6.28 5.29
C THR A 92 6.79 5.09 4.36
N PHE A 93 6.82 3.88 4.93
CA PHE A 93 6.93 2.66 4.14
C PHE A 93 5.54 2.24 3.65
N VAL A 94 5.26 2.45 2.37
CA VAL A 94 3.95 2.16 1.78
C VAL A 94 3.94 0.74 1.20
N VAL A 95 3.00 -0.07 1.64
CA VAL A 95 2.82 -1.45 1.19
C VAL A 95 1.42 -1.62 0.62
N ARG A 96 1.32 -2.11 -0.61
CA ARG A 96 0.06 -2.51 -1.22
C ARG A 96 -0.28 -3.93 -0.78
N VAL A 97 -1.52 -4.14 -0.36
CA VAL A 97 -2.03 -5.47 -0.01
C VAL A 97 -2.87 -5.97 -1.18
N PRO A 98 -2.38 -6.94 -1.97
CA PRO A 98 -3.10 -7.41 -3.15
C PRO A 98 -4.17 -8.43 -2.73
N ILE A 99 -5.31 -7.95 -2.23
CA ILE A 99 -6.36 -8.79 -1.62
C ILE A 99 -6.81 -9.93 -2.55
N LEU A 100 -6.95 -9.66 -3.85
CA LEU A 100 -7.42 -10.65 -4.84
C LEU A 100 -6.34 -11.67 -5.23
N GLU A 101 -5.05 -11.31 -5.16
CA GLU A 101 -3.94 -12.21 -5.51
C GLU A 101 -3.49 -13.09 -4.32
N LEU A 102 -3.89 -12.72 -3.10
CA LEU A 102 -3.58 -13.48 -1.88
C LEU A 102 -4.49 -14.71 -1.69
N GLY A 103 -5.58 -14.82 -2.46
CA GLY A 103 -6.45 -15.99 -2.49
C GLY A 103 -5.93 -17.05 -3.46
N THR A 104 -5.67 -18.26 -2.98
CA THR A 104 -5.80 -19.44 -3.85
C THR A 104 -7.26 -19.50 -4.33
N ALA A 105 -7.55 -19.95 -5.56
CA ALA A 105 -8.92 -20.00 -6.10
C ALA A 105 -9.96 -20.62 -5.12
N ASP A 106 -9.57 -21.65 -4.34
CA ASP A 106 -10.43 -22.28 -3.33
C ASP A 106 -10.76 -21.41 -2.09
N ARG A 107 -9.97 -20.36 -1.83
CA ARG A 107 -10.15 -19.42 -0.71
C ARG A 107 -10.89 -18.16 -1.13
N GLU A 108 -10.81 -17.79 -2.40
CA GLU A 108 -11.40 -16.56 -2.94
C GLU A 108 -12.89 -16.47 -2.60
N GLU A 109 -13.67 -17.53 -2.84
CA GLU A 109 -15.10 -17.56 -2.53
C GLU A 109 -15.38 -17.34 -1.04
N THR A 110 -14.60 -17.98 -0.16
CA THR A 110 -14.73 -17.81 1.31
C THR A 110 -14.29 -16.42 1.79
N LEU A 111 -13.32 -15.81 1.11
CA LEU A 111 -12.81 -14.47 1.38
C LEU A 111 -13.85 -13.42 0.93
N LEU A 112 -14.36 -13.53 -0.29
CA LEU A 112 -15.40 -12.66 -0.86
C LEU A 112 -16.71 -12.74 -0.06
N ALA A 113 -17.08 -13.93 0.42
CA ALA A 113 -18.24 -14.14 1.29
C ALA A 113 -18.05 -13.60 2.73
N GLY A 114 -16.83 -13.21 3.12
CA GLY A 114 -16.51 -12.74 4.47
C GLY A 114 -16.34 -13.84 5.52
N GLN A 115 -16.23 -15.10 5.09
CA GLN A 115 -16.02 -16.25 5.98
C GLN A 115 -14.56 -16.37 6.45
N ALA A 116 -13.62 -15.74 5.75
CA ALA A 116 -12.23 -15.56 6.16
C ALA A 116 -11.87 -14.07 6.32
N SER A 117 -10.82 -13.79 7.09
CA SER A 117 -10.31 -12.43 7.32
C SER A 117 -9.23 -12.12 6.28
N LEU A 118 -9.31 -10.94 5.66
CA LEU A 118 -8.35 -10.47 4.64
C LEU A 118 -7.12 -9.81 5.27
N LEU A 119 -7.25 -9.32 6.51
CA LEU A 119 -6.24 -8.52 7.20
C LEU A 119 -5.75 -9.26 8.45
N THR A 120 -5.25 -10.48 8.28
CA THR A 120 -4.60 -11.24 9.35
C THR A 120 -3.09 -11.04 9.34
N PRO A 121 -2.41 -11.12 10.51
CA PRO A 121 -0.96 -11.01 10.57
C PRO A 121 -0.23 -12.00 9.64
N GLU A 122 -0.75 -13.22 9.47
CA GLU A 122 -0.16 -14.25 8.63
C GLU A 122 -0.15 -13.88 7.15
N LEU A 123 -1.16 -13.13 6.68
CA LEU A 123 -1.22 -12.60 5.32
C LEU A 123 -0.36 -11.34 5.17
N LEU A 124 -0.37 -10.48 6.19
CA LEU A 124 0.33 -9.19 6.13
C LEU A 124 1.84 -9.32 6.27
N ILE A 125 2.33 -10.26 7.08
CA ILE A 125 3.78 -10.46 7.31
C ILE A 125 4.52 -10.71 5.98
N PRO A 126 4.14 -11.69 5.14
CA PRO A 126 4.79 -11.90 3.85
C PRO A 126 4.70 -10.68 2.93
N CYS A 127 3.57 -9.97 2.90
CA CYS A 127 3.40 -8.78 2.06
C CYS A 127 4.36 -7.66 2.46
N ILE A 128 4.39 -7.30 3.75
CA ILE A 128 5.25 -6.24 4.28
C ILE A 128 6.72 -6.64 4.15
N TRP A 129 7.05 -7.90 4.45
CA TRP A 129 8.42 -8.39 4.41
C TRP A 129 8.98 -8.42 2.99
N ASN A 130 8.25 -8.96 2.01
CA ASN A 130 8.68 -8.95 0.61
C ASN A 130 8.87 -7.52 0.10
N ALA A 131 7.90 -6.64 0.34
CA ALA A 131 8.02 -5.24 -0.06
C ALA A 131 9.24 -4.56 0.57
N TYR A 132 9.54 -4.85 1.84
CA TYR A 132 10.68 -4.26 2.55
C TYR A 132 12.00 -4.80 2.03
N TRP A 133 12.05 -6.10 1.76
CA TRP A 133 13.19 -6.76 1.14
C TRP A 133 13.51 -6.12 -0.22
N ASP A 134 12.50 -5.96 -1.07
CA ASP A 134 12.69 -5.39 -2.40
C ASP A 134 13.08 -3.91 -2.35
N ASP A 135 12.37 -3.09 -1.55
CA ASP A 135 12.58 -1.64 -1.52
C ASP A 135 13.85 -1.22 -0.77
N LEU A 136 14.23 -1.90 0.31
CA LEU A 136 15.42 -1.53 1.08
C LEU A 136 16.68 -2.31 0.65
N LEU A 137 16.56 -3.62 0.46
CA LEU A 137 17.70 -4.52 0.31
C LEU A 137 18.01 -4.82 -1.15
N CYS A 138 17.03 -5.14 -2.00
CA CYS A 138 17.29 -5.36 -3.42
C CYS A 138 17.59 -4.06 -4.16
N ASN A 139 16.93 -2.95 -3.78
CA ASN A 139 17.20 -1.62 -4.34
C ASN A 139 18.62 -1.14 -4.01
N SER A 140 19.49 -1.08 -5.02
CA SER A 140 20.91 -0.71 -4.85
C SER A 140 21.12 0.66 -4.21
N ARG A 141 20.26 1.64 -4.52
CA ARG A 141 20.36 3.01 -3.99
C ARG A 141 20.01 3.05 -2.51
N ASN A 142 18.90 2.43 -2.11
CA ASN A 142 18.50 2.38 -0.71
C ASN A 142 19.47 1.53 0.10
N ARG A 143 19.88 0.37 -0.44
CA ARG A 143 20.88 -0.51 0.18
C ARG A 143 22.18 0.24 0.46
N ALA A 144 22.79 0.85 -0.54
CA ALA A 144 24.05 1.59 -0.38
C ALA A 144 23.94 2.73 0.65
N ARG A 145 22.76 3.35 0.76
CA ARG A 145 22.51 4.46 1.68
C ARG A 145 22.32 4.00 3.13
N PHE A 146 21.55 2.94 3.38
CA PHE A 146 21.05 2.61 4.72
C PHE A 146 21.73 1.38 5.34
N LEU A 147 22.00 0.34 4.54
CA LEU A 147 22.53 -0.93 5.04
C LEU A 147 23.86 -0.77 5.82
N PRO A 148 24.82 0.08 5.42
CA PRO A 148 26.09 0.21 6.15
C PRO A 148 25.94 0.62 7.62
N ARG A 149 24.89 1.37 7.95
CA ARG A 149 24.57 1.78 9.32
C ARG A 149 23.73 0.72 10.03
N LEU A 150 22.69 0.20 9.37
CA LEU A 150 21.77 -0.78 9.95
C LEU A 150 22.49 -2.07 10.35
N ARG A 151 23.41 -2.57 9.51
CA ARG A 151 24.15 -3.81 9.77
C ARG A 151 25.12 -3.76 10.95
N GLN A 152 25.39 -2.58 11.50
CA GLN A 152 26.20 -2.43 12.71
C GLN A 152 25.42 -2.82 13.97
N ASP A 153 24.09 -2.77 13.91
CA ASP A 153 23.24 -3.20 15.01
C ASP A 153 22.97 -4.71 14.93
N ARG A 154 23.44 -5.44 15.95
CA ARG A 154 23.28 -6.89 16.03
C ARG A 154 21.83 -7.32 16.22
N GLY A 155 21.00 -6.51 16.89
CA GLY A 155 19.59 -6.81 17.11
C GLY A 155 18.80 -6.73 15.81
N TRP A 156 19.03 -5.68 15.02
CA TRP A 156 18.46 -5.52 13.69
C TRP A 156 18.88 -6.66 12.76
N MET A 157 20.18 -6.98 12.70
CA MET A 157 20.68 -8.11 11.91
C MET A 157 20.02 -9.43 12.31
N ARG A 158 19.92 -9.73 13.62
CA ARG A 158 19.26 -10.96 14.10
C ARG A 158 17.79 -11.03 13.69
N ARG A 159 17.03 -9.95 13.84
CA ARG A 159 15.63 -9.89 13.37
C ARG A 159 15.56 -10.10 11.87
N LEU A 160 16.41 -9.43 11.09
CA LEU A 160 16.49 -9.58 9.64
C LEU A 160 16.68 -11.05 9.23
N ARG A 161 17.61 -11.77 9.88
CA ARG A 161 17.81 -13.21 9.65
C ARG A 161 16.61 -14.05 10.04
N CYS A 162 15.98 -13.76 11.18
CA CYS A 162 14.79 -14.50 11.61
C CYS A 162 13.65 -14.37 10.58
N PHE A 163 13.39 -13.17 10.07
CA PHE A 163 12.39 -12.96 9.02
C PHE A 163 12.79 -13.61 7.70
N TYR A 164 14.04 -13.43 7.25
CA TYR A 164 14.55 -14.07 6.02
C TYR A 164 14.38 -15.59 6.04
N ARG A 165 14.62 -16.25 7.19
CA ARG A 165 14.51 -17.71 7.29
C ARG A 165 13.09 -18.21 7.45
N ARG A 166 12.25 -17.50 8.22
CA ARG A 166 10.86 -17.92 8.50
C ARG A 166 9.91 -17.57 7.36
N PHE A 167 10.17 -16.47 6.67
CA PHE A 167 9.42 -15.98 5.54
C PHE A 167 10.40 -15.69 4.39
N PRO A 168 10.91 -16.74 3.70
CA PRO A 168 11.83 -16.55 2.59
C PRO A 168 11.20 -15.61 1.56
N PRO A 169 11.86 -14.51 1.20
CA PRO A 169 11.31 -13.58 0.22
C PRO A 169 11.27 -14.24 -1.16
N LEU A 170 10.40 -13.73 -2.04
CA LEU A 170 10.19 -14.28 -3.39
C LEU A 170 11.49 -14.34 -4.20
N TRP A 171 12.32 -13.31 -4.07
CA TRP A 171 13.64 -13.20 -4.69
C TRP A 171 14.72 -13.08 -3.60
N PRO A 172 15.21 -14.21 -3.07
CA PRO A 172 16.02 -14.23 -1.85
C PRO A 172 17.46 -13.79 -2.03
N GLU A 173 17.96 -13.70 -3.26
CA GLU A 173 19.35 -13.32 -3.51
C GLU A 173 19.48 -11.80 -3.69
N ILE A 174 20.53 -11.23 -3.10
CA ILE A 174 20.90 -9.83 -3.28
C ILE A 174 22.23 -9.76 -4.02
N ASP A 175 22.21 -9.28 -5.26
CA ASP A 175 23.41 -9.13 -6.06
C ASP A 175 24.44 -8.18 -5.41
N GLY A 176 25.67 -8.67 -5.30
CA GLY A 176 26.81 -7.91 -4.75
C GLY A 176 26.93 -7.91 -3.22
N GLU A 177 26.05 -8.62 -2.48
CA GLU A 177 26.05 -8.66 -1.01
C GLU A 177 26.42 -10.04 -0.44
N PHE A 178 27.56 -10.60 -0.87
CA PHE A 178 28.01 -11.94 -0.45
C PHE A 178 28.10 -12.11 1.08
N GLU A 179 28.65 -11.11 1.79
CA GLU A 179 28.81 -11.17 3.26
C GLU A 179 27.46 -11.21 3.98
N LEU A 180 26.52 -10.33 3.59
CA LEU A 180 25.19 -10.32 4.17
C LEU A 180 24.47 -11.64 3.90
N MET A 181 24.49 -12.12 2.64
CA MET A 181 23.84 -13.37 2.27
C MET A 181 24.43 -14.57 3.00
N SER A 182 25.75 -14.62 3.17
CA SER A 182 26.41 -15.66 3.95
C SER A 182 25.93 -15.65 5.39
N TRP A 183 25.82 -14.46 5.99
CA TRP A 183 25.39 -14.31 7.38
C TRP A 183 23.91 -14.68 7.59
N LEU A 184 23.02 -14.30 6.67
CA LEU A 184 21.59 -14.63 6.72
C LEU A 184 21.31 -16.13 6.60
N ARG A 185 22.17 -16.87 5.89
CA ARG A 185 22.06 -18.32 5.70
C ARG A 185 22.55 -19.14 6.89
N VAL A 186 23.29 -18.54 7.84
CA VAL A 186 23.77 -19.24 9.03
C VAL A 186 22.59 -19.68 9.90
N VAL A 187 22.59 -20.98 10.23
CA VAL A 187 21.62 -21.57 11.16
C VAL A 187 22.14 -21.42 12.59
N GLU A 188 21.76 -20.34 13.26
CA GLU A 188 22.00 -20.14 14.70
C GLU A 188 20.70 -20.34 15.49
N SER A 189 20.83 -20.85 16.72
CA SER A 189 19.73 -21.06 17.68
C SER A 189 19.22 -19.78 18.36
N ASP A 190 19.73 -18.60 17.97
CA ASP A 190 19.31 -17.30 18.47
C ASP A 190 17.94 -16.91 17.86
N GLU A 191 16.88 -17.61 18.25
CA GLU A 191 15.54 -17.39 17.71
C GLU A 191 14.83 -16.24 18.45
N ILE A 192 14.96 -15.02 17.92
CA ILE A 192 14.10 -13.88 18.33
C ILE A 192 12.62 -14.19 18.02
N LEU A 193 12.38 -14.85 16.89
CA LEU A 193 11.06 -15.35 16.49
C LEU A 193 10.95 -16.84 16.80
N SER A 194 10.39 -17.19 17.96
CA SER A 194 10.08 -18.59 18.27
C SER A 194 9.06 -19.15 17.25
N PRO A 195 9.15 -20.43 16.83
CA PRO A 195 8.11 -21.10 16.06
C PRO A 195 6.74 -21.06 16.73
N ALA A 196 6.70 -21.04 18.07
CA ALA A 196 5.49 -20.93 18.87
C ALA A 196 5.00 -19.47 19.07
N MET A 197 5.71 -18.48 18.52
CA MET A 197 5.33 -17.07 18.63
C MET A 197 4.01 -16.82 17.91
N ALA A 198 3.12 -16.10 18.59
CA ALA A 198 1.85 -15.66 18.02
C ALA A 198 2.07 -14.77 16.77
N PRO A 199 1.26 -14.94 15.71
CA PRO A 199 1.34 -14.14 14.49
C PRO A 199 1.31 -12.63 14.75
N GLU A 200 0.54 -12.17 15.73
CA GLU A 200 0.48 -10.76 16.11
C GLU A 200 1.81 -10.24 16.66
N ALA A 201 2.47 -11.04 17.51
CA ALA A 201 3.79 -10.70 18.04
C ALA A 201 4.86 -10.69 16.94
N ALA A 202 4.77 -11.63 15.99
CA ALA A 202 5.64 -11.64 14.82
C ALA A 202 5.44 -10.39 13.95
N LEU A 203 4.19 -9.95 13.73
CA LEU A 203 3.92 -8.71 13.01
C LEU A 203 4.47 -7.48 13.76
N CYS A 204 4.31 -7.41 15.10
CA CYS A 204 4.95 -6.37 15.91
C CYS A 204 6.48 -6.29 15.70
N GLU A 205 7.17 -7.42 15.73
CA GLU A 205 8.61 -7.48 15.49
C GLU A 205 8.98 -7.03 14.06
N LEU A 206 8.15 -7.35 13.07
CA LEU A 206 8.35 -6.90 11.68
C LEU A 206 8.22 -5.38 11.57
N LEU A 207 7.16 -4.80 12.16
CA LEU A 207 6.96 -3.35 12.16
C LEU A 207 8.13 -2.64 12.86
N GLY A 208 8.60 -3.20 13.99
CA GLY A 208 9.77 -2.71 14.70
C GLY A 208 11.09 -2.84 13.92
N LEU A 209 11.22 -3.88 13.08
CA LEU A 209 12.36 -4.04 12.17
C LEU A 209 12.36 -2.96 11.08
N VAL A 210 11.20 -2.71 10.45
CA VAL A 210 11.05 -1.74 9.35
C VAL A 210 11.28 -0.31 9.83
N ALA A 211 10.71 0.05 10.99
CA ALA A 211 10.83 1.38 11.57
C ALA A 211 12.11 1.61 12.39
N TYR A 212 13.06 0.66 12.36
CA TYR A 212 14.24 0.70 13.22
C TYR A 212 15.12 1.93 12.93
N ALA A 213 15.48 2.64 14.00
CA ALA A 213 16.38 3.78 13.97
C ALA A 213 17.59 3.54 14.89
N PRO A 214 18.80 3.31 14.34
CA PRO A 214 20.04 3.25 15.11
C PRO A 214 20.23 4.47 15.99
N LEU A 215 20.73 4.25 17.20
CA LEU A 215 21.14 5.33 18.08
C LEU A 215 22.31 6.13 17.47
N PRO A 216 22.41 7.45 17.73
CA PRO A 216 23.55 8.24 17.29
C PRO A 216 24.87 7.66 17.84
N ALA A 217 25.88 7.55 16.99
CA ALA A 217 27.19 7.00 17.35
C ALA A 217 27.98 7.89 18.35
N GLY A 218 27.44 9.05 18.73
CA GLY A 218 27.99 9.95 19.75
C GLY A 218 27.27 11.30 19.80
N ARG A 219 27.58 12.12 20.82
CA ARG A 219 26.95 13.46 21.06
C ARG A 219 27.08 14.44 19.89
N PHE A 220 28.07 14.28 19.02
CA PHE A 220 28.34 15.17 17.88
C PHE A 220 28.08 14.50 16.52
N SER A 221 27.57 13.28 16.50
CA SER A 221 27.24 12.60 15.24
C SER A 221 25.92 13.15 14.67
N ALA A 222 25.88 13.39 13.36
CA ALA A 222 24.64 13.77 12.69
C ALA A 222 23.57 12.69 12.94
N PRO A 223 22.33 13.08 13.28
CA PRO A 223 21.26 12.13 13.57
C PRO A 223 21.00 11.26 12.33
N PHE A 224 21.00 9.95 12.53
CA PHE A 224 20.62 9.03 11.48
C PHE A 224 19.11 9.18 11.24
N ILE A 225 18.73 9.52 10.01
CA ILE A 225 17.34 9.50 9.59
C ILE A 225 17.07 8.08 9.08
N PRO A 226 16.21 7.29 9.76
CA PRO A 226 15.90 5.95 9.32
C PRO A 226 15.22 5.97 7.95
N PRO A 227 15.34 4.89 7.17
CA PRO A 227 14.66 4.79 5.87
C PRO A 227 13.16 4.97 6.05
N TYR A 228 12.60 4.35 7.10
CA TYR A 228 11.19 4.43 7.41
C TYR A 228 10.96 4.66 8.91
N ARG A 229 9.84 5.29 9.24
CA ARG A 229 9.37 5.54 10.61
C ARG A 229 8.11 4.77 10.95
N GLN A 230 7.33 4.39 9.94
CA GLN A 230 6.08 3.67 10.08
C GLN A 230 5.75 2.91 8.81
N VAL A 231 4.89 1.90 8.95
CA VAL A 231 4.32 1.17 7.82
C VAL A 231 2.92 1.71 7.53
N HIS A 232 2.60 1.89 6.26
CA HIS A 232 1.28 2.30 5.78
C HIS A 232 0.76 1.25 4.79
N LEU A 233 -0.31 0.57 5.15
CA LEU A 233 -0.97 -0.40 4.27
C LEU A 233 -1.98 0.29 3.37
N LEU A 234 -1.89 0.03 2.07
CA LEU A 234 -2.90 0.41 1.08
C LEU A 234 -3.71 -0.81 0.72
N ILE A 235 -5.02 -0.69 0.89
CA ILE A 235 -5.98 -1.76 0.67
C ILE A 235 -6.98 -1.26 -0.38
N ASP A 236 -6.94 -1.88 -1.55
CA ASP A 236 -7.76 -1.58 -2.73
C ASP A 236 -8.25 -2.90 -3.35
N GLY A 237 -9.15 -2.85 -4.33
CA GLY A 237 -9.65 -4.06 -5.01
C GLY A 237 -10.60 -4.89 -4.15
N VAL A 238 -11.54 -4.23 -3.47
CA VAL A 238 -12.50 -4.84 -2.53
C VAL A 238 -13.94 -4.66 -3.00
N GLU A 239 -14.13 -4.25 -4.26
CA GLU A 239 -15.42 -3.99 -4.89
C GLU A 239 -16.31 -5.25 -4.95
N ASP A 240 -15.70 -6.43 -5.09
CA ASP A 240 -16.41 -7.71 -5.19
C ASP A 240 -16.78 -8.32 -3.82
N LEU A 241 -16.45 -7.65 -2.71
CA LEU A 241 -16.81 -8.16 -1.39
C LEU A 241 -18.32 -8.09 -1.16
N SER A 242 -18.85 -9.19 -0.64
CA SER A 242 -20.22 -9.23 -0.09
C SER A 242 -20.38 -8.25 1.08
N PRO A 243 -21.60 -7.83 1.44
CA PRO A 243 -21.83 -6.97 2.62
C PRO A 243 -21.27 -7.53 3.93
N SER A 244 -21.28 -8.86 4.10
CA SER A 244 -20.64 -9.56 5.22
C SER A 244 -19.12 -9.49 5.15
N GLY A 245 -18.54 -9.64 3.95
CA GLY A 245 -17.11 -9.42 3.67
C GLY A 245 -16.66 -8.01 4.08
N THR A 246 -17.37 -6.99 3.60
CA THR A 246 -17.11 -5.58 3.97
C THR A 246 -17.19 -5.35 5.48
N SER A 247 -18.24 -5.86 6.14
CA SER A 247 -18.39 -5.74 7.60
C SER A 247 -17.22 -6.34 8.36
N ARG A 248 -16.73 -7.50 7.89
CA ARG A 248 -15.58 -8.16 8.49
C ARG A 248 -14.29 -7.39 8.24
N LEU A 249 -14.07 -6.92 7.02
CA LEU A 249 -12.92 -6.09 6.66
C LEU A 249 -12.81 -4.85 7.55
N LEU A 250 -13.93 -4.16 7.80
CA LEU A 250 -13.99 -3.00 8.69
C LEU A 250 -13.66 -3.36 10.15
N ARG A 251 -14.12 -4.53 10.62
CA ARG A 251 -13.78 -5.05 11.96
C ARG A 251 -12.29 -5.37 12.07
N ASP A 252 -11.73 -6.00 11.05
CA ASP A 252 -10.31 -6.38 11.02
C ASP A 252 -9.42 -5.14 10.97
N LEU A 253 -9.79 -4.14 10.16
CA LEU A 253 -9.13 -2.83 10.12
C LEU A 253 -9.13 -2.18 11.51
N HIS A 254 -10.27 -2.20 12.21
CA HIS A 254 -10.33 -1.68 13.58
C HIS A 254 -9.41 -2.44 14.54
N ARG A 255 -9.42 -3.78 14.46
CA ARG A 255 -8.54 -4.64 15.28
C ARG A 255 -7.07 -4.29 15.06
N LEU A 256 -6.63 -4.16 13.81
CA LEU A 256 -5.25 -3.80 13.49
C LEU A 256 -4.88 -2.41 14.00
N TYR A 257 -5.76 -1.42 13.82
CA TYR A 257 -5.56 -0.08 14.35
C TYR A 257 -5.35 -0.10 15.88
N VAL A 258 -6.14 -0.88 16.61
CA VAL A 258 -6.02 -0.99 18.08
C VAL A 258 -4.71 -1.67 18.48
N LEU A 259 -4.35 -2.77 17.82
CA LEU A 259 -3.18 -3.58 18.16
C LEU A 259 -1.85 -2.88 17.84
N TYR A 260 -1.77 -2.18 16.70
CA TYR A 260 -0.51 -1.65 16.17
C TYR A 260 -0.47 -0.12 16.09
N ARG A 261 -1.26 0.53 16.96
CA ARG A 261 -1.40 2.00 16.98
C ARG A 261 -0.04 2.69 17.01
N GLY A 262 0.19 3.59 16.05
CA GLY A 262 1.41 4.39 15.93
C GLY A 262 2.58 3.69 15.23
N SER A 263 2.47 2.40 14.92
CA SER A 263 3.45 1.66 14.10
C SER A 263 2.90 1.28 12.72
N LEU A 264 1.57 1.18 12.62
CA LEU A 264 0.85 0.79 11.41
C LEU A 264 -0.31 1.75 11.14
N ASP A 265 -0.28 2.40 9.98
CA ASP A 265 -1.40 3.12 9.41
C ASP A 265 -2.05 2.28 8.29
N LEU A 266 -3.34 2.46 8.06
CA LEU A 266 -4.06 1.79 6.97
C LEU A 266 -4.87 2.79 6.16
N THR A 267 -4.94 2.60 4.85
CA THR A 267 -5.90 3.27 3.97
C THR A 267 -6.67 2.23 3.21
N LEU A 268 -7.97 2.22 3.42
CA LEU A 268 -8.91 1.35 2.75
C LEU A 268 -9.72 2.15 1.73
N PHE A 269 -9.68 1.75 0.47
CA PHE A 269 -10.50 2.30 -0.60
C PHE A 269 -11.80 1.50 -0.70
N LEU A 270 -12.96 2.17 -0.71
CA LEU A 270 -14.28 1.53 -0.81
C LEU A 270 -15.20 2.30 -1.76
N ASP A 271 -16.21 1.61 -2.28
CA ASP A 271 -17.30 2.26 -2.99
C ASP A 271 -18.15 3.13 -2.05
N SER A 272 -18.54 4.32 -2.52
CA SER A 272 -19.36 5.25 -1.74
C SER A 272 -20.77 4.72 -1.41
N GLY A 273 -21.28 3.73 -2.15
CA GLY A 273 -22.56 3.07 -1.85
C GLY A 273 -22.57 2.36 -0.49
N LEU A 274 -21.38 2.07 0.06
CA LEU A 274 -21.21 1.47 1.38
C LEU A 274 -21.15 2.50 2.52
N GLU A 275 -21.33 3.80 2.24
CA GLU A 275 -21.17 4.88 3.20
C GLU A 275 -21.98 4.69 4.50
N VAL A 276 -23.25 4.29 4.38
CA VAL A 276 -24.14 4.10 5.55
C VAL A 276 -23.55 3.05 6.49
N GLN A 277 -23.16 1.90 5.94
CA GLN A 277 -22.56 0.80 6.68
C GLN A 277 -21.23 1.21 7.35
N VAL A 278 -20.37 1.94 6.62
CA VAL A 278 -19.09 2.42 7.14
C VAL A 278 -19.30 3.38 8.32
N LYS A 279 -20.24 4.33 8.19
CA LYS A 279 -20.57 5.31 9.23
C LYS A 279 -21.14 4.68 10.50
N GLU A 280 -21.80 3.53 10.38
CA GLU A 280 -22.36 2.81 11.53
C GLU A 280 -21.30 2.05 12.33
N THR A 281 -20.10 1.85 11.77
CA THR A 281 -19.02 1.12 12.42
C THR A 281 -18.44 1.92 13.60
N ASP A 282 -18.26 1.26 14.75
CA ASP A 282 -17.82 1.90 16.00
C ASP A 282 -16.54 2.72 15.87
N CYS A 283 -15.56 2.24 15.09
CA CYS A 283 -14.28 2.92 14.92
C CYS A 283 -14.40 4.26 14.17
N VAL A 284 -15.34 4.36 13.23
CA VAL A 284 -15.67 5.58 12.50
C VAL A 284 -16.47 6.52 13.40
N ARG A 285 -17.48 6.00 14.11
CA ARG A 285 -18.31 6.78 15.05
C ARG A 285 -17.50 7.40 16.19
N GLN A 286 -16.47 6.71 16.65
CA GLN A 286 -15.55 7.18 17.70
C GLN A 286 -14.45 8.12 17.18
N GLY A 287 -14.43 8.45 15.88
CA GLY A 287 -13.42 9.31 15.26
C GLY A 287 -12.01 8.71 15.25
N ARG A 288 -11.88 7.39 15.39
CA ARG A 288 -10.59 6.69 15.41
C ARG A 288 -10.07 6.39 14.00
N VAL A 289 -10.99 6.27 13.05
CA VAL A 289 -10.72 6.11 11.62
C VAL A 289 -11.32 7.30 10.90
N THR A 290 -10.49 8.01 10.14
CA THR A 290 -10.96 9.16 9.35
C THR A 290 -11.71 8.67 8.13
N LEU A 291 -12.90 9.21 7.90
CA LEU A 291 -13.66 8.99 6.68
C LEU A 291 -13.37 10.13 5.71
N CYS A 292 -12.84 9.81 4.55
CA CYS A 292 -12.54 10.75 3.48
C CYS A 292 -13.41 10.43 2.27
N TYR A 293 -13.73 11.47 1.50
CA TYR A 293 -14.53 11.34 0.29
C TYR A 293 -13.68 11.68 -0.92
N LEU A 294 -13.72 10.82 -1.93
CA LEU A 294 -13.12 11.08 -3.23
C LEU A 294 -14.24 11.52 -4.19
N PRO A 295 -14.43 12.85 -4.38
CA PRO A 295 -15.50 13.32 -5.23
C PRO A 295 -15.22 12.94 -6.68
N ARG A 296 -16.29 12.75 -7.45
CA ARG A 296 -16.24 12.61 -8.90
C ARG A 296 -15.60 13.83 -9.55
N TRP A 297 -15.02 13.60 -10.73
CA TRP A 297 -14.47 14.67 -11.55
C TRP A 297 -15.56 15.69 -11.89
N GLN A 298 -15.26 16.96 -11.65
CA GLN A 298 -16.13 18.05 -12.06
C GLN A 298 -15.83 18.44 -13.50
N LYS A 299 -16.86 18.87 -14.25
CA LYS A 299 -16.70 19.28 -15.65
C LYS A 299 -15.62 20.34 -15.83
N GLY A 300 -15.61 21.37 -14.97
CA GLY A 300 -14.59 22.43 -15.03
C GLY A 300 -13.17 21.91 -14.81
N GLN A 301 -12.98 20.93 -13.92
CA GLN A 301 -11.67 20.29 -13.72
C GLN A 301 -11.24 19.53 -14.97
N LEU A 302 -12.16 18.79 -15.60
CA LEU A 302 -11.89 18.08 -16.85
C LEU A 302 -11.63 19.05 -18.01
N GLU A 303 -12.33 20.19 -18.06
CA GLU A 303 -12.14 21.21 -19.09
C GLU A 303 -10.80 21.95 -18.94
N GLU A 304 -10.40 22.30 -17.72
CA GLU A 304 -9.08 22.87 -17.42
C GLU A 304 -7.94 21.91 -17.78
N MET A 305 -8.15 20.60 -17.66
CA MET A 305 -7.17 19.58 -18.06
C MET A 305 -6.97 19.49 -19.58
N LEU A 306 -7.92 20.01 -20.38
CA LEU A 306 -7.91 19.92 -21.84
C LEU A 306 -7.52 21.23 -22.54
N ALA A 307 -7.35 22.31 -21.78
CA ALA A 307 -6.99 23.64 -22.26
C ALA A 307 -5.48 23.88 -22.23
#